data_AF-A0A6J4UJY5-F1
#
_entry.id   AF-A0A6J4UJY5-F1
#
_cell.length_a   1.000
_cell.length_b   1.000
_cell.length_c   1.000
_cell.angle_alpha   90.00
_cell.angle_beta   90.00
_cell.angle_gamma   90.00
#
_symmetry.space_group_name_H-M   'P 1'
#
loop_
_entity.id
_entity.type
_entity.pdbx_description
1 polymer ?
#
loop_
_entity_poly.entity_id
_entity_poly.type
_entity_poly.pdbx_seq_one_letter_code
_entity_poly.pdbx_strand_id
1 'polypeptide(L)'
;MAAMTRRAAEVGAASEAGAVEMTAEAAFGGRIRRLAKTSSVALGLIWLLAATRLEAPPAVEVALAAGWATMPTLLWASLRRPVLRYGLIAPSALVGGALLAICLGALPATLLARLGWLLLTAGVWTGGGLGVWFWFRPRCLPVPAALDDPFAPGRWLLVGGHVGLVTVGLLLAAAG
;
A
#
# COMPACT_ATOMS: atom_id res chain seq x y z
N MET A 1 21.58 -39.39 -0.69
CA MET A 1 21.64 -38.50 0.49
C MET A 1 22.25 -37.13 0.19
N ALA A 2 23.40 -37.02 -0.48
CA ALA A 2 24.06 -35.73 -0.78
C ALA A 2 23.22 -34.72 -1.62
N ALA A 3 22.34 -35.20 -2.51
CA ALA A 3 21.44 -34.35 -3.28
C ALA A 3 20.30 -33.74 -2.45
N MET A 4 19.88 -34.43 -1.38
CA MET A 4 18.79 -33.98 -0.50
C MET A 4 19.28 -32.88 0.46
N THR A 5 20.51 -33.00 0.95
CA THR A 5 21.18 -31.96 1.74
C THR A 5 21.51 -30.72 0.92
N ARG A 6 21.86 -30.86 -0.37
CA ARG A 6 22.07 -29.72 -1.27
C ARG A 6 20.77 -28.93 -1.54
N ARG A 7 19.65 -29.64 -1.75
CA ARG A 7 18.32 -29.01 -1.90
C ARG A 7 17.85 -28.33 -0.61
N ALA A 8 18.14 -28.91 0.56
CA ALA A 8 17.83 -28.29 1.84
C ALA A 8 18.67 -27.03 2.08
N ALA A 9 19.94 -27.02 1.67
CA ALA A 9 20.82 -25.86 1.74
C ALA A 9 20.40 -24.75 0.74
N GLU A 10 19.96 -25.10 -0.46
CA GLU A 10 19.43 -24.15 -1.45
C GLU A 10 18.08 -23.55 -1.01
N VAL A 11 17.20 -24.35 -0.40
CA VAL A 11 15.94 -23.87 0.21
C VAL A 11 16.22 -23.01 1.45
N GLY A 12 17.23 -23.35 2.25
CA GLY A 12 17.69 -22.55 3.39
C GLY A 12 18.29 -21.21 2.95
N ALA A 13 19.15 -21.20 1.92
CA ALA A 13 19.76 -19.99 1.38
C ALA A 13 18.75 -19.08 0.66
N ALA A 14 17.76 -19.65 -0.04
CA ALA A 14 16.65 -18.88 -0.62
C ALA A 14 15.69 -18.33 0.45
N SER A 15 15.65 -18.93 1.64
CA SER A 15 14.89 -18.44 2.80
C SER A 15 15.65 -17.40 3.63
N GLU A 16 16.99 -17.39 3.59
CA GLU A 16 17.83 -16.39 4.26
C GLU A 16 18.07 -15.13 3.42
N ALA A 17 17.75 -15.16 2.12
CA ALA A 17 17.54 -13.95 1.31
C ALA A 17 16.21 -13.27 1.71
N GLY A 18 16.10 -12.90 3.00
CA GLY A 18 14.97 -12.17 3.54
C GLY A 18 14.80 -10.87 2.75
N ALA A 19 13.57 -10.58 2.33
CA ALA A 19 13.24 -9.33 1.67
C ALA A 19 13.89 -8.17 2.42
N VAL A 20 14.70 -7.35 1.73
CA VAL A 20 15.39 -6.16 2.32
C VAL A 20 14.37 -5.26 3.02
N GLU A 21 13.11 -5.30 2.57
CA GLU A 21 11.96 -4.64 3.15
C GLU A 21 11.53 -5.15 4.52
N MET A 22 12.11 -6.25 5.00
CA MET A 22 11.87 -6.86 6.31
C MET A 22 13.10 -6.77 7.22
N THR A 23 14.23 -6.29 6.71
CA THR A 23 15.45 -6.09 7.49
C THR A 23 15.46 -4.70 8.15
N ALA A 24 16.41 -4.51 9.09
CA ALA A 24 16.58 -3.28 9.87
C ALA A 24 17.53 -2.27 9.20
N GLU A 25 17.79 -2.39 7.90
CA GLU A 25 18.76 -1.55 7.20
C GLU A 25 18.41 -0.05 7.28
N ALA A 26 19.42 0.76 7.60
CA ALA A 26 19.27 2.19 7.81
C ALA A 26 18.77 2.93 6.56
N ALA A 27 19.21 2.51 5.37
CA ALA A 27 18.76 3.07 4.09
C ALA A 27 17.25 2.86 3.86
N PHE A 28 16.73 1.69 4.28
CA PHE A 28 15.31 1.38 4.17
C PHE A 28 14.47 2.16 5.20
N GLY A 29 15.03 2.43 6.39
CA GLY A 29 14.40 3.26 7.42
C GLY A 29 14.01 4.66 6.92
N GLY A 30 14.85 5.31 6.10
CA GLY A 30 14.53 6.60 5.49
C GLY A 30 13.31 6.54 4.57
N ARG A 31 13.17 5.46 3.80
CA ARG A 31 12.03 5.23 2.91
C ARG A 31 10.74 4.99 3.70
N ILE A 32 10.78 4.20 4.78
CA ILE A 32 9.62 3.99 5.65
C ILE A 32 9.16 5.29 6.30
N ARG A 33 10.08 6.16 6.76
CA ARG A 33 9.72 7.48 7.31
C ARG A 33 8.99 8.34 6.29
N ARG A 34 9.46 8.35 5.03
CA ARG A 34 8.76 9.06 3.95
C ARG A 34 7.38 8.46 3.72
N LEU A 35 7.29 7.14 3.63
CA LEU A 35 6.03 6.42 3.44
C LEU A 35 5.03 6.74 4.56
N ALA A 36 5.47 6.74 5.82
CA ALA A 36 4.64 7.06 6.98
C ALA A 36 4.11 8.50 6.92
N LYS A 37 4.97 9.47 6.59
CA LYS A 37 4.57 10.86 6.40
C LYS A 37 3.55 11.00 5.26
N THR A 38 3.84 10.40 4.11
CA THR A 38 2.94 10.47 2.95
C THR A 38 1.61 9.77 3.22
N SER A 39 1.59 8.64 3.92
CA SER A 39 0.35 7.93 4.27
C SER A 39 -0.48 8.74 5.28
N SER A 40 0.16 9.41 6.25
CA SER A 40 -0.55 10.30 7.18
C SER A 40 -1.29 11.42 6.46
N VAL A 41 -0.70 12.00 5.41
CA VAL A 41 -1.33 13.09 4.65
C VAL A 41 -2.34 12.53 3.65
N ALA A 42 -1.91 11.64 2.75
CA ALA A 42 -2.74 11.17 1.65
C ALA A 42 -3.99 10.44 2.13
N LEU A 43 -3.88 9.52 3.11
CA LEU A 43 -5.05 8.81 3.62
C LEU A 43 -5.96 9.72 4.44
N GLY A 44 -5.38 10.70 5.16
CA GLY A 44 -6.16 11.70 5.89
C GLY A 44 -6.99 12.56 4.94
N LEU A 45 -6.42 12.95 3.79
CA LEU A 45 -7.14 13.67 2.74
C LEU A 45 -8.24 12.80 2.11
N ILE A 46 -7.98 11.52 1.82
CA ILE A 46 -8.99 10.61 1.29
C ILE A 46 -10.16 10.47 2.27
N TRP A 47 -9.87 10.23 3.55
CA TRP A 47 -10.89 10.16 4.59
C TRP A 47 -11.68 11.47 4.70
N LEU A 48 -11.00 12.61 4.76
CA LEU A 48 -11.64 13.92 4.87
C LEU A 48 -12.53 14.23 3.67
N LEU A 49 -12.08 13.92 2.44
CA LEU A 49 -12.88 14.07 1.24
C LEU A 49 -14.12 13.18 1.29
N ALA A 50 -13.99 11.93 1.72
CA ALA A 50 -15.13 11.03 1.84
C ALA A 50 -16.16 11.58 2.83
N ALA A 51 -15.71 11.99 4.02
CA ALA A 51 -16.58 12.50 5.08
C ALA A 51 -17.25 13.86 4.76
N THR A 52 -16.67 14.65 3.85
CA THR A 52 -17.19 15.99 3.52
C THR A 52 -17.91 16.08 2.19
N ARG A 53 -17.67 15.13 1.27
CA ARG A 53 -18.21 15.19 -0.10
C ARG A 53 -19.16 14.05 -0.44
N LEU A 54 -19.17 12.98 0.36
CA LEU A 54 -19.99 11.81 0.09
C LEU A 54 -21.02 11.60 1.20
N GLU A 55 -22.20 11.13 0.82
CA GLU A 55 -23.17 10.54 1.76
C GLU A 55 -22.84 9.05 1.95
N ALA A 56 -21.63 8.76 2.41
CA ALA A 56 -21.18 7.39 2.60
C ALA A 56 -21.78 6.78 3.88
N PRO A 57 -22.00 5.45 3.93
CA PRO A 57 -22.40 4.79 5.17
C PRO A 57 -21.34 5.04 6.29
N PRO A 58 -21.75 5.23 7.56
CA PRO A 58 -20.81 5.49 8.66
C PRO A 58 -19.69 4.44 8.80
N ALA A 59 -19.99 3.18 8.45
CA ALA A 59 -18.99 2.11 8.46
C ALA A 59 -17.82 2.36 7.48
N VAL A 60 -18.08 2.99 6.33
CA VAL A 60 -17.05 3.35 5.33
C VAL A 60 -16.15 4.45 5.89
N GLU A 61 -16.74 5.48 6.50
CA GLU A 61 -15.97 6.56 7.13
C GLU A 61 -15.10 6.05 8.27
N VAL A 62 -15.65 5.20 9.15
CA VAL A 62 -14.91 4.58 10.26
C VAL A 62 -13.78 3.70 9.72
N ALA A 63 -14.00 2.94 8.66
CA ALA A 63 -12.96 2.12 8.05
C ALA A 63 -11.82 2.96 7.45
N LEU A 64 -12.15 4.06 6.75
CA LEU A 64 -11.16 5.01 6.23
C LEU A 64 -10.38 5.69 7.37
N ALA A 65 -11.06 6.16 8.40
CA ALA A 65 -10.45 6.78 9.57
C ALA A 65 -9.53 5.81 10.31
N ALA A 66 -9.99 4.58 10.55
CA ALA A 66 -9.21 3.53 11.19
C ALA A 66 -7.98 3.16 10.36
N GLY A 67 -8.14 2.98 9.04
CA GLY A 67 -7.03 2.75 8.12
C GLY A 67 -6.01 3.91 8.13
N TRP A 68 -6.49 5.15 8.08
CA TRP A 68 -5.66 6.35 8.15
C TRP A 68 -4.89 6.47 9.47
N ALA A 69 -5.50 6.16 10.61
CA ALA A 69 -4.82 6.24 11.90
C ALA A 69 -3.81 5.10 12.09
N THR A 70 -4.19 3.87 11.71
CA THR A 70 -3.40 2.67 11.99
C THR A 70 -2.22 2.49 11.03
N MET A 71 -2.34 2.85 9.75
CA MET A 71 -1.26 2.67 8.77
C MET A 71 0.03 3.45 9.11
N PRO A 72 0.01 4.79 9.28
CA PRO A 72 1.21 5.54 9.65
C PRO A 72 1.73 5.12 11.03
N THR A 73 0.84 4.79 11.97
CA THR A 73 1.22 4.32 13.30
C THR A 73 2.05 3.03 13.22
N LEU A 74 1.59 2.05 12.43
CA LEU A 74 2.32 0.81 12.20
C LEU A 74 3.63 1.05 11.43
N LEU A 75 3.65 1.94 10.44
CA LEU A 75 4.87 2.30 9.72
C LEU A 75 5.91 2.92 10.65
N TRP A 76 5.52 3.87 11.49
CA TRP A 76 6.40 4.48 12.49
C TRP A 76 6.91 3.45 13.50
N ALA A 77 6.03 2.61 14.04
CA ALA A 77 6.40 1.54 14.95
C ALA A 77 7.35 0.52 14.30
N SER A 78 7.18 0.27 12.99
CA SER A 78 7.99 -0.68 12.23
C SER A 78 9.45 -0.27 12.03
N LEU A 79 9.78 1.01 12.27
CA LEU A 79 11.17 1.46 12.30
C LEU A 79 11.94 0.85 13.48
N ARG A 80 11.25 0.56 14.59
CA ARG A 80 11.83 -0.10 15.76
C ARG A 80 11.65 -1.62 15.71
N ARG A 81 10.54 -2.09 15.12
CA ARG A 81 10.18 -3.51 15.03
C ARG A 81 9.73 -3.87 13.61
N PRO A 82 10.66 -4.27 12.72
CA PRO A 82 10.34 -4.57 11.31
C PRO A 82 9.21 -5.59 11.11
N VAL A 83 9.02 -6.54 12.04
CA VAL A 83 7.91 -7.51 11.99
C VAL A 83 6.51 -6.86 11.98
N LEU A 84 6.35 -5.63 12.50
CA LEU A 84 5.06 -4.93 12.47
C LEU A 84 4.59 -4.58 11.05
N ARG A 85 5.47 -4.68 10.06
CA ARG A 85 5.17 -4.46 8.64
C ARG A 85 4.12 -5.45 8.12
N TYR A 86 4.07 -6.68 8.64
CA TYR A 86 3.00 -7.64 8.32
C TYR A 86 1.61 -7.12 8.71
N GLY A 87 1.55 -6.33 9.80
CA GLY A 87 0.32 -5.71 10.26
C GLY A 87 -0.28 -4.71 9.27
N LEU A 88 0.47 -4.21 8.28
CA LEU A 88 0.00 -3.24 7.30
C LEU A 88 -1.07 -3.78 6.34
N ILE A 89 -1.23 -5.11 6.27
CA ILE A 89 -2.31 -5.73 5.51
C ILE A 89 -3.67 -5.26 6.04
N ALA A 90 -3.84 -5.16 7.36
CA ALA A 90 -5.10 -4.76 7.98
C ALA A 90 -5.53 -3.32 7.61
N PRO A 91 -4.73 -2.26 7.84
CA PRO A 91 -5.10 -0.92 7.38
C PRO A 91 -5.26 -0.82 5.87
N SER A 92 -4.43 -1.53 5.09
CA SER A 92 -4.57 -1.55 3.63
C SER A 92 -5.92 -2.13 3.20
N ALA A 93 -6.37 -3.20 3.84
CA ALA A 93 -7.67 -3.82 3.57
C ALA A 93 -8.83 -2.92 3.99
N LEU A 94 -8.71 -2.22 5.14
CA LEU A 94 -9.72 -1.25 5.58
C LEU A 94 -9.89 -0.12 4.56
N VAL A 95 -8.80 0.52 4.15
CA VAL A 95 -8.86 1.63 3.17
C VAL A 95 -9.33 1.11 1.81
N GLY A 96 -8.73 0.03 1.30
CA GLY A 96 -9.07 -0.53 -0.01
C GLY A 96 -10.52 -1.03 -0.08
N GLY A 97 -11.02 -1.67 0.97
CA GLY A 97 -12.40 -2.13 1.08
C GLY A 97 -13.39 -0.98 1.18
N ALA A 98 -13.08 0.05 1.98
CA ALA A 98 -13.93 1.24 2.08
C ALA A 98 -14.02 2.00 0.75
N LEU A 99 -12.90 2.13 0.02
CA LEU A 99 -12.88 2.72 -1.31
C LEU A 99 -13.69 1.92 -2.34
N LEU A 100 -13.63 0.58 -2.29
CA LEU A 100 -14.53 -0.25 -3.11
C LEU A 100 -16.00 -0.03 -2.74
N ALA A 101 -16.33 0.05 -1.45
CA ALA A 101 -17.70 0.31 -1.01
C ALA A 101 -18.21 1.66 -1.52
N ILE A 102 -17.36 2.69 -1.53
CA ILE A 102 -17.67 3.99 -2.16
C ILE A 102 -17.98 3.81 -3.65
N CYS A 103 -17.12 3.08 -4.38
CA CYS A 103 -17.32 2.83 -5.81
C CYS A 103 -18.63 2.08 -6.11
N LEU A 104 -19.11 1.25 -5.20
CA LEU A 104 -20.31 0.43 -5.39
C LEU A 104 -21.60 1.12 -4.95
N GLY A 105 -21.55 2.06 -4.01
CA GLY A 105 -22.76 2.59 -3.39
C GLY A 105 -22.83 4.09 -3.14
N ALA A 106 -21.72 4.83 -3.27
CA ALA A 106 -21.66 6.24 -2.89
C ALA A 106 -20.87 7.11 -3.89
N LEU A 107 -20.83 6.73 -5.17
CA LEU A 107 -20.17 7.54 -6.19
C LEU A 107 -20.95 8.84 -6.45
N PRO A 108 -20.26 9.98 -6.58
CA PRO A 108 -20.92 11.24 -6.92
C PRO A 108 -21.53 11.21 -8.32
N ALA A 109 -22.50 12.11 -8.53
CA ALA A 109 -23.21 12.25 -9.80
C ALA A 109 -22.33 12.89 -10.89
N THR A 110 -21.42 13.80 -10.51
CA THR A 110 -20.53 14.45 -11.47
C THR A 110 -19.51 13.45 -12.01
N LEU A 111 -19.37 13.40 -13.34
CA LEU A 111 -18.45 12.47 -14.01
C LEU A 111 -17.00 12.68 -13.53
N LEU A 112 -16.59 13.93 -13.35
CA LEU A 112 -15.23 14.28 -12.94
C LEU A 112 -14.88 13.71 -11.56
N ALA A 113 -15.73 13.94 -10.55
CA ALA A 113 -15.50 13.41 -9.21
C ALA A 113 -15.62 11.88 -9.18
N ARG A 114 -16.54 11.31 -9.97
CA ARG A 114 -16.67 9.86 -10.11
C ARG A 114 -15.38 9.22 -10.62
N LEU A 115 -14.79 9.78 -11.69
CA LEU A 115 -13.49 9.34 -12.20
C LEU A 115 -12.40 9.52 -11.14
N GLY A 116 -12.45 10.60 -10.37
CA GLY A 116 -11.55 10.81 -9.23
C GLY A 116 -11.58 9.67 -8.22
N TRP A 117 -12.76 9.28 -7.75
CA TRP A 117 -12.92 8.15 -6.82
C TRP A 117 -12.49 6.81 -7.42
N LEU A 118 -12.77 6.57 -8.70
CA LEU A 118 -12.29 5.35 -9.39
C LEU A 118 -10.76 5.30 -9.48
N LEU A 119 -10.12 6.42 -9.81
CA LEU A 119 -8.65 6.53 -9.85
C LEU A 119 -8.03 6.38 -8.45
N LEU A 120 -8.65 6.95 -7.42
CA LEU A 120 -8.24 6.74 -6.02
C LEU A 120 -8.26 5.26 -5.66
N THR A 121 -9.37 4.57 -5.94
CA THR A 121 -9.53 3.15 -5.67
C THR A 121 -8.49 2.33 -6.43
N ALA A 122 -8.33 2.57 -7.73
CA ALA A 122 -7.33 1.89 -8.55
C ALA A 122 -5.90 2.13 -8.04
N GLY A 123 -5.56 3.37 -7.69
CA GLY A 123 -4.25 3.74 -7.17
C GLY A 123 -3.95 3.09 -5.81
N VAL A 124 -4.91 3.07 -4.89
CA VAL A 124 -4.74 2.44 -3.58
C VAL A 124 -4.65 0.93 -3.69
N TRP A 125 -5.47 0.28 -4.52
CA TRP A 125 -5.38 -1.16 -4.75
C TRP A 125 -4.07 -1.56 -5.44
N THR A 126 -3.63 -0.77 -6.42
CA THR A 126 -2.33 -0.97 -7.07
C THR A 126 -1.20 -0.82 -6.04
N GLY A 127 -1.20 0.26 -5.24
CA GLY A 127 -0.20 0.48 -4.20
C GLY A 127 -0.17 -0.61 -3.13
N GLY A 128 -1.35 -1.04 -2.64
CA GLY A 128 -1.49 -2.13 -1.68
C GLY A 128 -1.01 -3.47 -2.24
N GLY A 129 -1.40 -3.79 -3.48
CA GLY A 129 -0.94 -4.98 -4.18
C GLY A 129 0.56 -4.99 -4.41
N LEU A 130 1.14 -3.87 -4.87
CA LEU A 130 2.60 -3.71 -5.00
C LEU A 130 3.31 -3.82 -3.64
N GLY A 131 2.72 -3.27 -2.58
CA GLY A 131 3.24 -3.39 -1.22
C GLY A 131 3.31 -4.85 -0.77
N VAL A 132 2.20 -5.58 -0.89
CA VAL A 132 2.12 -7.02 -0.57
C VAL A 132 3.11 -7.82 -1.41
N TRP A 133 3.16 -7.55 -2.71
CA TRP A 133 4.01 -8.27 -3.65
C TRP A 133 5.49 -8.08 -3.33
N PHE A 134 5.94 -6.83 -3.17
CA PHE A 134 7.35 -6.56 -2.92
C PHE A 134 7.80 -6.94 -1.50
N TRP A 135 6.95 -6.77 -0.49
CA TRP A 135 7.35 -6.96 0.92
C TRP A 135 7.26 -8.43 1.34
N PHE A 136 6.21 -9.13 0.90
CA PHE A 136 5.94 -10.50 1.34
C PHE A 136 6.32 -11.56 0.32
N ARG A 137 6.67 -11.16 -0.91
CA ARG A 137 7.16 -12.05 -1.99
C ARG A 137 6.36 -13.36 -2.06
N PRO A 138 5.02 -13.27 -2.27
CA PRO A 138 4.16 -14.44 -2.26
C PRO A 138 4.65 -15.50 -3.24
N ARG A 139 4.66 -16.75 -2.80
CA ARG A 139 5.27 -17.88 -3.54
C ARG A 139 4.65 -18.10 -4.93
N CYS A 140 3.40 -17.70 -5.14
CA CYS A 140 2.69 -17.81 -6.41
C CYS A 140 3.06 -16.73 -7.44
N LEU A 141 3.74 -15.66 -7.03
CA LEU A 141 4.12 -14.55 -7.91
C LEU A 141 5.50 -14.00 -7.49
N PRO A 142 6.61 -14.62 -7.91
CA PRO A 142 7.94 -14.14 -7.55
C PRO A 142 8.20 -12.74 -8.15
N VAL A 143 8.95 -11.92 -7.41
CA VAL A 143 9.40 -10.61 -7.92
C VAL A 143 10.51 -10.86 -8.96
N PRO A 144 10.38 -10.37 -10.21
CA PRO A 144 11.43 -10.51 -11.22
C PRO A 144 12.73 -9.85 -10.75
N ALA A 145 13.88 -10.41 -11.15
CA ALA A 145 15.20 -9.88 -10.77
C ALA A 145 15.38 -8.38 -11.12
N ALA A 146 14.80 -7.93 -12.24
CA ALA A 146 14.82 -6.52 -12.66
C ALA A 146 14.08 -5.56 -11.70
N LEU A 147 13.25 -6.09 -10.80
CA LEU A 147 12.46 -5.35 -9.81
C LEU A 147 12.88 -5.66 -8.36
N ASP A 148 13.90 -6.52 -8.19
CA ASP A 148 14.35 -6.99 -6.88
C ASP A 148 14.99 -5.86 -6.07
N ASP A 149 15.81 -5.03 -6.73
CA ASP A 149 16.40 -3.83 -6.13
C ASP A 149 15.31 -2.80 -5.78
N PRO A 150 15.21 -2.37 -4.50
CA PRO A 150 14.36 -1.27 -4.05
C PRO A 150 14.51 0.04 -4.80
N PHE A 151 15.64 0.26 -5.46
CA PHE A 151 15.95 1.47 -6.19
C PHE A 151 15.94 1.28 -7.71
N ALA A 152 15.56 0.10 -8.20
CA ALA A 152 15.44 -0.17 -9.62
C ALA A 152 14.45 0.79 -10.32
N PRO A 153 14.76 1.29 -11.53
CA PRO A 153 13.90 2.22 -12.25
C PRO A 153 12.51 1.64 -12.53
N GLY A 154 12.42 0.33 -12.82
CA GLY A 154 11.14 -0.35 -13.02
C GLY A 154 10.24 -0.30 -11.78
N ARG A 155 10.81 -0.40 -10.57
CA ARG A 155 10.07 -0.29 -9.33
C ARG A 155 9.60 1.14 -9.08
N TRP A 156 10.43 2.13 -9.41
CA TRP A 156 10.05 3.54 -9.36
C TRP A 156 8.93 3.89 -10.34
N LEU A 157 8.91 3.30 -11.53
CA LEU A 157 7.81 3.48 -12.49
C LEU A 157 6.50 2.93 -11.94
N LEU A 158 6.50 1.74 -11.33
CA LEU A 158 5.31 1.17 -10.69
C LEU A 158 4.84 2.01 -9.50
N VAL A 159 5.78 2.47 -8.67
CA VAL A 159 5.49 3.37 -7.55
C VAL A 159 4.92 4.69 -8.04
N GLY A 160 5.58 5.32 -9.02
CA GLY A 160 5.14 6.57 -9.64
C GLY A 160 3.77 6.44 -10.29
N GLY A 161 3.49 5.32 -10.97
CA GLY A 161 2.20 5.04 -11.58
C GLY A 161 1.06 5.03 -10.56
N HIS A 162 1.20 4.28 -9.46
CA HIS A 162 0.14 4.28 -8.45
C HIS A 162 0.03 5.62 -7.71
N VAL A 163 1.14 6.32 -7.46
CA VAL A 163 1.12 7.66 -6.86
C VAL A 163 0.38 8.63 -7.79
N GLY A 164 0.66 8.59 -9.10
CA GLY A 164 -0.03 9.40 -10.10
C GLY A 164 -1.54 9.15 -10.11
N LEU A 165 -1.97 7.88 -10.07
CA LEU A 165 -3.39 7.53 -9.95
C LEU A 165 -4.04 8.15 -8.70
N VAL A 166 -3.39 8.05 -7.53
CA VAL A 166 -3.90 8.61 -6.29
C VAL A 166 -3.93 10.15 -6.34
N THR A 167 -2.87 10.80 -6.81
CA THR A 167 -2.79 12.26 -6.84
C THR A 167 -3.79 12.86 -7.82
N VAL A 168 -3.90 12.32 -9.03
CA VAL A 168 -4.91 12.76 -10.00
C VAL A 168 -6.31 12.45 -9.45
N GLY A 169 -6.50 11.26 -8.90
CA GLY A 169 -7.76 10.86 -8.27
C GLY A 169 -8.22 11.83 -7.17
N LEU A 170 -7.32 12.23 -6.26
CA LEU A 170 -7.59 13.21 -5.21
C LEU A 170 -8.05 14.56 -5.79
N LEU A 171 -7.34 15.08 -6.79
CA LEU A 171 -7.67 16.37 -7.41
C LEU A 171 -9.04 16.34 -8.08
N LEU A 172 -9.34 15.27 -8.81
CA LEU A 172 -10.62 15.12 -9.49
C LEU A 172 -11.78 14.89 -8.50
N ALA A 173 -11.55 14.08 -7.46
CA ALA A 173 -12.54 13.82 -6.41
C ALA A 173 -12.89 15.08 -5.61
N ALA A 174 -11.93 15.98 -5.41
CA ALA A 174 -12.15 17.26 -4.72
C ALA A 174 -12.92 18.30 -5.57
N ALA A 175 -12.95 18.13 -6.89
CA ALA A 175 -13.56 19.07 -7.84
C ALA A 175 -15.08 18.92 -8.00
N GLY A 176 -15.71 17.92 -7.36
CA GLY A 176 -17.16 17.75 -7.35
C GLY A 176 -17.71 17.46 -5.97
#